data_AF-A0A0E3P945-F1
#
_entry.id   AF-A0A0E3P945-F1
#
_cell.length_a   1.000
_cell.length_b   1.000
_cell.length_c   1.000
_cell.angle_alpha   90.00
_cell.angle_beta   90.00
_cell.angle_gamma   90.00
#
_symmetry.space_group_name_H-M   'P 1'
#
loop_
_entity.id
_entity.type
_entity.pdbx_description
1 polymer ?
#
loop_
_entity_poly.entity_id
_entity_poly.type
_entity_poly.pdbx_seq_one_letter_code
_entity_poly.pdbx_strand_id
1 'polypeptide(L)'
;MQKIINSPKKQKELNFLIIVSVLILALLVISPEATANSNPEFSGSPEMGSVSEQVDTKNQEETGDSEDILTSYEKPETLQKISQYINMIYTAGGIGAVALFLLAYLRTTSGDSGLAKNPVGNSLRYLNPLKILKTEGSEKTDQEKLEARKLRFLTAVPVLSITLAELLIFSGRMGAAVWIHICTLIALSLSNIVLKDPEIHKIYQAFMLLPILRLINLSMPIFYDTTLYTFIFIYGPLAIPVVVIVLHQRDSLEQMGITLKHVVPYMFLSVPLGFVIGLGEYLTIKTGYLIPDLTFTNMFKLIIVMVFFVGLIEELIFRSILQTRLKNALGMWEALLITSFMFGLMHSGYGTIQEILYTGFVGFIMGLAFYKTKSLPFIAVLHGFVNVFLFGILPHQLSLWPGF
;
A
#
# COMPACT_ATOMS: atom_id res chain seq x y z
N MET A 1 26.68 -11.70 30.97
CA MET A 1 26.26 -13.11 30.77
C MET A 1 24.99 -13.12 29.93
N GLN A 2 25.12 -13.51 28.66
CA GLN A 2 24.04 -13.57 27.67
C GLN A 2 23.08 -14.72 27.97
N LYS A 3 21.77 -14.47 27.85
CA LYS A 3 20.75 -15.51 27.71
C LYS A 3 20.23 -15.43 26.28
N ILE A 4 20.86 -16.21 25.40
CA ILE A 4 20.42 -16.42 24.02
C ILE A 4 19.18 -17.31 24.09
N ILE A 5 18.01 -16.76 23.78
CA ILE A 5 16.81 -17.56 23.52
C ILE A 5 16.93 -18.04 22.07
N ASN A 6 17.33 -19.30 21.91
CA ASN A 6 17.29 -20.01 20.64
C ASN A 6 15.82 -20.25 20.24
N SER A 7 15.29 -19.40 19.38
CA SER A 7 14.13 -19.72 18.54
C SER A 7 14.63 -20.30 17.21
N PRO A 8 14.04 -21.38 16.66
CA PRO A 8 14.46 -21.91 15.37
C PRO A 8 14.24 -20.84 14.29
N LYS A 9 15.33 -20.34 13.71
CA LYS A 9 15.33 -19.37 12.60
C LYS A 9 14.78 -20.06 11.35
N LYS A 10 13.47 -19.98 11.16
CA LYS A 10 12.83 -20.40 9.91
C LYS A 10 13.23 -19.41 8.82
N GLN A 11 13.99 -19.87 7.83
CA GLN A 11 14.35 -19.07 6.66
C GLN A 11 13.06 -18.71 5.92
N LYS A 12 12.82 -17.41 5.72
CA LYS A 12 11.70 -16.93 4.92
C LYS A 12 12.14 -17.04 3.47
N GLU A 13 11.64 -18.04 2.75
CA GLU A 13 11.97 -18.19 1.33
C GLU A 13 11.32 -17.06 0.51
N LEU A 14 12.02 -16.63 -0.56
CA LEU A 14 11.52 -15.62 -1.49
C LEU A 14 10.29 -16.17 -2.20
N ASN A 15 9.10 -15.63 -1.87
CA ASN A 15 7.87 -16.05 -2.54
C ASN A 15 7.67 -15.23 -3.83
N PHE A 16 8.42 -15.60 -4.87
CA PHE A 16 8.39 -14.95 -6.19
C PHE A 16 6.97 -14.88 -6.77
N LEU A 17 6.14 -15.89 -6.48
CA LEU A 17 4.76 -15.96 -6.95
C LEU A 17 3.91 -14.83 -6.35
N ILE A 18 4.06 -14.53 -5.05
CA ILE A 18 3.36 -13.39 -4.44
C ILE A 18 3.82 -12.07 -5.07
N ILE A 19 5.13 -11.88 -5.25
CA ILE A 19 5.68 -10.65 -5.83
C ILE A 19 5.14 -10.44 -7.24
N VAL A 20 5.20 -11.47 -8.09
CA VAL A 20 4.69 -11.43 -9.46
C VAL A 20 3.18 -11.21 -9.46
N SER A 21 2.41 -11.88 -8.61
CA SER A 21 0.96 -11.65 -8.52
C SER A 21 0.61 -10.23 -8.07
N VAL A 22 1.34 -9.66 -7.10
CA VAL A 22 1.14 -8.28 -6.64
C VAL A 22 1.49 -7.28 -7.74
N LEU A 23 2.60 -7.51 -8.46
CA LEU A 23 3.01 -6.67 -9.59
C LEU A 23 2.01 -6.77 -10.76
N ILE A 24 1.53 -7.97 -11.09
CA ILE A 24 0.48 -8.16 -12.10
C ILE A 24 -0.80 -7.45 -11.69
N LEU A 25 -1.22 -7.57 -10.43
CA LEU A 25 -2.43 -6.91 -9.93
C LEU A 25 -2.28 -5.38 -9.96
N ALA A 26 -1.08 -4.87 -9.69
CA ALA A 26 -0.77 -3.45 -9.82
C ALA A 26 -0.69 -2.97 -11.28
N LEU A 27 -0.31 -3.84 -12.23
CA LEU A 27 -0.35 -3.55 -13.66
C LEU A 27 -1.78 -3.59 -14.23
N LEU A 28 -2.65 -4.46 -13.70
CA LEU A 28 -4.07 -4.53 -14.07
C LEU A 28 -4.83 -3.22 -13.75
N VAL A 29 -4.31 -2.40 -12.85
CA VAL A 29 -4.83 -1.05 -12.53
C VAL A 29 -4.85 -0.11 -13.75
N ILE A 30 -4.00 -0.36 -14.75
CA ILE A 30 -3.87 0.47 -15.97
C ILE A 30 -4.92 0.09 -17.03
N SER A 31 -5.47 -1.13 -17.01
CA SER A 31 -6.27 -1.66 -18.13
C SER A 31 -7.77 -1.78 -17.82
N PRO A 32 -8.55 -0.73 -18.13
CA PRO A 32 -9.95 -0.92 -18.53
C PRO A 32 -10.15 -0.93 -20.05
N GLU A 33 -9.13 -0.62 -20.87
CA GLU A 33 -9.38 -0.11 -22.24
C GLU A 33 -8.55 -0.76 -23.37
N ALA A 34 -7.87 -1.89 -23.11
CA ALA A 34 -7.12 -2.62 -24.14
C ALA A 34 -7.90 -3.75 -24.83
N THR A 35 -9.15 -4.02 -24.44
CA THR A 35 -9.96 -5.12 -24.99
C THR A 35 -11.34 -4.63 -25.45
N ALA A 36 -11.37 -3.59 -26.27
CA ALA A 36 -12.59 -3.16 -26.96
C ALA A 36 -12.43 -2.91 -28.47
N ASN A 37 -11.22 -3.03 -29.03
CA ASN A 37 -10.97 -2.87 -30.47
C ASN A 37 -9.99 -3.93 -31.01
N SER A 38 -10.44 -5.18 -31.01
CA SER A 38 -9.95 -6.16 -31.98
C SER A 38 -11.03 -7.24 -32.12
N ASN A 39 -11.89 -7.08 -33.13
CA ASN A 39 -12.75 -8.18 -33.58
C ASN A 39 -11.85 -9.38 -33.92
N PRO A 40 -12.05 -10.57 -33.35
CA PRO A 40 -11.44 -11.77 -33.86
C PRO A 40 -12.28 -12.23 -35.06
N GLU A 41 -11.79 -11.99 -36.27
CA GLU A 41 -12.30 -12.68 -37.45
C GLU A 41 -11.93 -14.16 -37.34
N PHE A 42 -12.97 -14.99 -37.23
CA PHE A 42 -12.92 -16.43 -37.38
C PHE A 42 -12.78 -16.76 -38.87
N SER A 43 -11.77 -17.57 -39.24
CA SER A 43 -11.84 -18.37 -40.47
C SER A 43 -10.99 -19.64 -40.38
N GLY A 44 -11.67 -20.79 -40.38
CA GLY A 44 -11.41 -21.92 -41.27
C GLY A 44 -10.10 -22.71 -41.18
N SER A 45 -10.21 -23.93 -40.65
CA SER A 45 -9.35 -25.14 -40.76
C SER A 45 -9.02 -25.59 -42.22
N PRO A 46 -8.41 -26.78 -42.45
CA PRO A 46 -7.16 -27.38 -41.94
C PRO A 46 -6.28 -27.94 -43.09
N GLU A 47 -5.02 -28.32 -42.87
CA GLU A 47 -4.45 -29.44 -43.65
C GLU A 47 -3.23 -30.11 -42.99
N MET A 48 -3.10 -31.37 -43.37
CA MET A 48 -2.40 -32.50 -42.75
C MET A 48 -0.95 -32.61 -43.27
N GLY A 49 -0.05 -33.13 -42.44
CA GLY A 49 1.34 -33.42 -42.86
C GLY A 49 2.06 -34.34 -41.88
N SER A 50 1.96 -35.64 -42.14
CA SER A 50 2.62 -36.79 -41.49
C SER A 50 4.15 -36.69 -41.40
N VAL A 51 4.77 -37.25 -40.35
CA VAL A 51 5.87 -38.23 -40.44
C VAL A 51 5.90 -39.06 -39.13
N SER A 52 6.08 -40.37 -39.31
CA SER A 52 6.15 -41.49 -38.36
C SER A 52 7.61 -41.79 -37.96
N GLU A 53 7.89 -42.26 -36.73
CA GLU A 53 8.45 -43.62 -36.51
C GLU A 53 8.60 -44.03 -35.02
N GLN A 54 8.02 -45.20 -34.76
CA GLN A 54 8.31 -46.33 -33.86
C GLN A 54 9.39 -46.25 -32.76
N VAL A 55 9.06 -46.57 -31.50
CA VAL A 55 9.09 -47.88 -30.77
C VAL A 55 10.39 -48.04 -29.98
N ASP A 56 10.28 -48.17 -28.65
CA ASP A 56 10.87 -49.32 -27.95
C ASP A 56 10.31 -49.50 -26.53
N THR A 57 9.94 -50.74 -26.25
CA THR A 57 9.43 -51.30 -25.00
C THR A 57 10.55 -52.01 -24.24
N LYS A 58 10.65 -51.85 -22.91
CA LYS A 58 10.93 -52.99 -22.02
C LYS A 58 10.59 -52.75 -20.53
N ASN A 59 9.96 -53.76 -19.97
CA ASN A 59 9.54 -53.99 -18.58
C ASN A 59 10.72 -54.20 -17.61
N GLN A 60 10.50 -53.97 -16.30
CA GLN A 60 10.58 -55.03 -15.27
C GLN A 60 10.12 -54.56 -13.86
N GLU A 61 9.60 -55.54 -13.12
CA GLU A 61 8.84 -55.54 -11.86
C GLU A 61 9.71 -55.65 -10.58
N GLU A 62 8.99 -55.71 -9.44
CA GLU A 62 9.27 -56.34 -8.12
C GLU A 62 9.56 -55.37 -6.95
N THR A 63 8.60 -55.09 -6.05
CA THR A 63 7.96 -55.84 -4.93
C THR A 63 8.76 -55.87 -3.62
N GLY A 64 8.07 -55.60 -2.51
CA GLY A 64 8.55 -55.84 -1.15
C GLY A 64 7.92 -54.90 -0.12
N ASP A 65 6.78 -55.29 0.45
CA ASP A 65 6.07 -54.60 1.54
C ASP A 65 5.83 -55.63 2.65
N SER A 66 6.24 -55.33 3.89
CA SER A 66 5.87 -56.06 5.12
C SER A 66 6.10 -55.24 6.40
N GLU A 67 5.02 -55.20 7.20
CA GLU A 67 4.92 -55.18 8.67
C GLU A 67 4.95 -53.88 9.52
N ASP A 68 3.74 -53.61 10.02
CA ASP A 68 3.28 -52.91 11.24
C ASP A 68 4.19 -53.03 12.48
N ILE A 69 4.41 -51.90 13.19
CA ILE A 69 4.34 -51.82 14.67
C ILE A 69 3.79 -50.44 15.12
N LEU A 70 2.71 -50.52 15.89
CA LEU A 70 1.97 -49.53 16.65
C LEU A 70 2.81 -48.80 17.73
N THR A 71 2.80 -47.46 17.77
CA THR A 71 2.73 -46.69 19.04
C THR A 71 1.98 -45.37 18.87
N SER A 72 0.99 -45.18 19.75
CA SER A 72 0.13 -44.00 19.89
C SER A 72 0.86 -42.83 20.55
N TYR A 73 0.75 -41.63 19.98
CA TYR A 73 0.82 -40.36 20.72
C TYR A 73 -0.17 -39.36 20.09
N GLU A 74 -1.02 -38.77 20.94
CA GLU A 74 -2.20 -38.00 20.58
C GLU A 74 -1.90 -36.63 19.90
N LYS A 75 -2.61 -36.41 18.77
CA LYS A 75 -3.20 -35.16 18.22
C LYS A 75 -2.35 -33.87 18.09
N PRO A 76 -1.96 -33.53 16.84
CA PRO A 76 -1.81 -32.15 16.36
C PRO A 76 -2.99 -31.66 15.47
N GLU A 77 -3.88 -32.55 15.01
CA GLU A 77 -4.87 -32.21 13.97
C GLU A 77 -6.02 -31.30 14.43
N THR A 78 -6.35 -31.29 15.72
CA THR A 78 -7.52 -30.55 16.24
C THR A 78 -7.25 -29.05 16.33
N LEU A 79 -6.05 -28.63 16.73
CA LEU A 79 -5.67 -27.21 16.79
C LEU A 79 -5.50 -26.59 15.39
N GLN A 80 -5.01 -27.37 14.42
CA GLN A 80 -4.86 -26.92 13.04
C GLN A 80 -6.23 -26.72 12.35
N LYS A 81 -7.19 -27.63 12.61
CA LYS A 81 -8.59 -27.49 12.16
C LYS A 81 -9.27 -26.29 12.82
N ILE A 82 -9.07 -26.04 14.12
CA ILE A 82 -9.63 -24.88 14.82
C ILE A 82 -9.05 -23.57 14.26
N SER A 83 -7.74 -23.49 14.01
CA SER A 83 -7.13 -22.31 13.39
C SER A 83 -7.61 -22.06 11.95
N GLN A 84 -7.84 -23.12 11.17
CA GLN A 84 -8.42 -23.02 9.83
C GLN A 84 -9.88 -22.54 9.87
N TYR A 85 -10.68 -23.05 10.81
CA TYR A 85 -12.06 -22.61 11.01
C TYR A 85 -12.14 -21.14 11.44
N ILE A 86 -11.27 -20.71 12.34
CA ILE A 86 -11.19 -19.33 12.79
C ILE A 86 -10.78 -18.41 11.62
N ASN A 87 -9.78 -18.79 10.82
CA ASN A 87 -9.41 -18.05 9.60
C ASN A 87 -10.55 -18.00 8.58
N MET A 88 -11.30 -19.09 8.41
CA MET A 88 -12.46 -19.13 7.51
C MET A 88 -13.60 -18.22 7.98
N ILE A 89 -13.86 -18.16 9.29
CA ILE A 89 -14.85 -17.25 9.89
C ILE A 89 -14.44 -15.79 9.71
N TYR A 90 -13.16 -15.45 9.87
CA TYR A 90 -12.66 -14.09 9.61
C TYR A 90 -12.67 -13.72 8.13
N THR A 91 -12.35 -14.65 7.23
CA THR A 91 -12.44 -14.44 5.77
C THR A 91 -13.89 -14.25 5.33
N ALA A 92 -14.82 -15.05 5.86
CA ALA A 92 -16.26 -14.88 5.61
C ALA A 92 -16.79 -13.57 6.22
N GLY A 93 -16.28 -13.16 7.39
CA GLY A 93 -16.59 -11.87 8.00
C GLY A 93 -16.08 -10.68 7.19
N GLY A 94 -14.89 -10.79 6.58
CA GLY A 94 -14.34 -9.78 5.66
C GLY A 94 -15.13 -9.66 4.37
N ILE A 95 -15.48 -10.79 3.74
CA ILE A 95 -16.35 -10.83 2.54
C ILE A 95 -17.75 -10.29 2.88
N GLY A 96 -18.29 -10.66 4.04
CA GLY A 96 -19.59 -10.18 4.54
C GLY A 96 -19.60 -8.68 4.81
N ALA A 97 -18.53 -8.13 5.38
CA ALA A 97 -18.40 -6.68 5.59
C ALA A 97 -18.36 -5.93 4.26
N VAL A 98 -17.55 -6.39 3.30
CA VAL A 98 -17.46 -5.78 1.95
C VAL A 98 -18.79 -5.88 1.19
N ALA A 99 -19.48 -7.02 1.27
CA ALA A 99 -20.81 -7.20 0.68
C ALA A 99 -21.86 -6.30 1.35
N LEU A 100 -21.84 -6.16 2.68
CA LEU A 100 -22.73 -5.27 3.41
C LEU A 100 -22.43 -3.78 3.11
N PHE A 101 -21.18 -3.41 2.90
CA PHE A 101 -20.80 -2.05 2.47
C PHE A 101 -21.24 -1.78 1.03
N LEU A 102 -21.07 -2.74 0.11
CA LEU A 102 -21.58 -2.66 -1.26
C LEU A 102 -23.11 -2.59 -1.32
N LEU A 103 -23.80 -3.38 -0.49
CA LEU A 103 -25.26 -3.37 -0.38
C LEU A 103 -25.79 -2.08 0.26
N ALA A 104 -25.10 -1.56 1.29
CA ALA A 104 -25.42 -0.27 1.88
C ALA A 104 -25.27 0.87 0.85
N TYR A 105 -24.20 0.83 0.05
CA TYR A 105 -23.97 1.77 -1.04
C TYR A 105 -25.06 1.68 -2.13
N LEU A 106 -25.38 0.47 -2.60
CA LEU A 106 -26.45 0.23 -3.58
C LEU A 106 -27.84 0.67 -3.07
N ARG A 107 -28.11 0.51 -1.78
CA ARG A 107 -29.38 0.91 -1.16
C ARG A 107 -29.49 2.43 -1.02
N THR A 108 -28.40 3.13 -0.76
CA THR A 108 -28.38 4.60 -0.78
C THR A 108 -28.53 5.19 -2.17
N THR A 109 -28.11 4.48 -3.23
CA THR A 109 -28.30 4.93 -4.62
C THR A 109 -29.65 4.52 -5.22
N SER A 110 -30.33 3.52 -4.65
CA SER A 110 -31.66 3.07 -5.10
C SER A 110 -32.83 3.89 -4.53
N GLY A 111 -32.56 4.82 -3.60
CA GLY A 111 -33.58 5.57 -2.86
C GLY A 111 -34.24 6.73 -3.60
N ASP A 112 -33.91 6.97 -4.87
CA ASP A 112 -34.46 8.11 -5.64
C ASP A 112 -35.14 7.66 -6.95
N SER A 113 -36.16 6.81 -6.82
CA SER A 113 -37.09 6.53 -7.93
C SER A 113 -38.54 6.55 -7.45
N GLY A 114 -38.99 7.74 -7.04
CA GLY A 114 -40.39 8.04 -6.74
C GLY A 114 -41.24 8.26 -8.00
N LEU A 115 -41.85 7.18 -8.49
CA LEU A 115 -43.20 7.10 -9.09
C LEU A 115 -43.74 8.31 -9.87
N ALA A 116 -43.64 8.27 -11.21
CA ALA A 116 -44.48 9.04 -12.11
C ALA A 116 -45.65 8.18 -12.64
N LYS A 117 -46.88 8.48 -12.18
CA LYS A 117 -48.14 8.20 -12.89
C LYS A 117 -48.90 9.53 -13.05
N ASN A 118 -49.09 9.93 -14.30
CA ASN A 118 -49.84 11.10 -14.82
C ASN A 118 -51.38 10.96 -14.63
N PRO A 119 -52.27 11.90 -15.07
CA PRO A 119 -52.10 13.27 -15.65
C PRO A 119 -53.12 14.36 -15.15
N VAL A 120 -53.02 15.56 -15.75
CA VAL A 120 -54.06 16.62 -15.99
C VAL A 120 -54.19 17.77 -14.99
N GLY A 121 -54.07 19.02 -15.51
CA GLY A 121 -54.75 20.20 -14.95
C GLY A 121 -54.02 21.55 -15.11
N ASN A 122 -54.50 22.39 -16.03
CA ASN A 122 -54.16 23.80 -16.23
C ASN A 122 -53.86 24.62 -14.95
N SER A 123 -52.81 25.45 -14.95
CA SER A 123 -52.91 26.88 -14.60
C SER A 123 -51.61 27.64 -14.89
N LEU A 124 -51.72 28.65 -15.76
CA LEU A 124 -50.78 29.75 -15.93
C LEU A 124 -50.71 30.59 -14.64
N ARG A 125 -49.55 30.70 -13.99
CA ARG A 125 -49.28 31.82 -13.09
C ARG A 125 -47.78 32.10 -12.91
N TYR A 126 -47.36 33.22 -13.52
CA TYR A 126 -46.22 34.09 -13.16
C TYR A 126 -45.25 33.52 -12.10
N LEU A 127 -44.12 32.98 -12.56
CA LEU A 127 -43.00 32.65 -11.68
C LEU A 127 -42.01 33.82 -11.64
N ASN A 128 -41.80 34.27 -10.40
CA ASN A 128 -40.97 35.39 -10.00
C ASN A 128 -39.48 35.02 -10.20
N PRO A 129 -38.69 35.77 -11.00
CA PRO A 129 -37.28 35.41 -11.30
C PRO A 129 -36.38 35.40 -10.06
N LEU A 130 -36.76 36.11 -8.99
CA LEU A 130 -36.00 36.14 -7.73
C LEU A 130 -36.06 34.83 -6.93
N LYS A 131 -37.09 33.99 -7.12
CA LYS A 131 -37.19 32.72 -6.40
C LYS A 131 -36.32 31.65 -7.07
N ILE A 132 -36.27 31.65 -8.41
CA ILE A 132 -35.45 30.74 -9.22
C ILE A 132 -33.95 30.91 -8.90
N LEU A 133 -33.47 32.15 -8.80
CA LEU A 133 -32.07 32.45 -8.46
C LEU A 133 -31.69 31.97 -7.04
N LYS A 134 -32.63 31.98 -6.10
CA LYS A 134 -32.41 31.55 -4.71
C LYS A 134 -32.45 30.02 -4.57
N THR A 135 -33.27 29.35 -5.38
CA THR A 135 -33.35 27.88 -5.43
C THR A 135 -32.12 27.29 -6.13
N GLU A 136 -31.67 27.86 -7.26
CA GLU A 136 -30.44 27.42 -7.95
C GLU A 136 -29.18 27.57 -7.07
N GLY A 137 -29.07 28.68 -6.31
CA GLY A 137 -27.97 28.88 -5.36
C GLY A 137 -28.00 27.88 -4.19
N SER A 138 -29.18 27.50 -3.72
CA SER A 138 -29.35 26.50 -2.65
C SER A 138 -29.04 25.09 -3.15
N GLU A 139 -29.61 24.69 -4.29
CA GLU A 139 -29.41 23.35 -4.88
C GLU A 139 -27.94 23.11 -5.27
N LYS A 140 -27.27 24.13 -5.85
CA LYS A 140 -25.85 24.03 -6.18
C LYS A 140 -24.98 23.85 -4.93
N THR A 141 -25.31 24.54 -3.84
CA THR A 141 -24.60 24.42 -2.56
C THR A 141 -24.84 23.06 -1.89
N ASP A 142 -26.04 22.51 -2.03
CA ASP A 142 -26.40 21.21 -1.45
C ASP A 142 -25.79 20.04 -2.24
N GLN A 143 -25.67 20.17 -3.55
CA GLN A 143 -25.00 19.18 -4.41
C GLN A 143 -23.48 19.16 -4.22
N GLU A 144 -22.84 20.32 -4.06
CA GLU A 144 -21.41 20.41 -3.72
C GLU A 144 -21.12 19.75 -2.36
N LYS A 145 -21.99 19.96 -1.36
CA LYS A 145 -21.88 19.28 -0.06
C LYS A 145 -22.08 17.77 -0.16
N LEU A 146 -22.99 17.31 -1.01
CA LEU A 146 -23.25 15.88 -1.22
C LEU A 146 -22.04 15.18 -1.85
N GLU A 147 -21.45 15.76 -2.91
CA GLU A 147 -20.26 15.21 -3.55
C GLU A 147 -19.04 15.22 -2.61
N ALA A 148 -18.84 16.28 -1.84
CA ALA A 148 -17.78 16.32 -0.82
C ALA A 148 -17.97 15.22 0.24
N ARG A 149 -19.21 14.97 0.68
CA ARG A 149 -19.53 13.91 1.65
C ARG A 149 -19.29 12.52 1.07
N LYS A 150 -19.66 12.30 -0.18
CA LYS A 150 -19.41 11.06 -0.92
C LYS A 150 -17.92 10.81 -1.08
N LEU A 151 -17.13 11.82 -1.43
CA LEU A 151 -15.68 11.71 -1.58
C LEU A 151 -14.97 11.37 -0.26
N ARG A 152 -15.39 12.02 0.84
CA ARG A 152 -14.93 11.68 2.20
C ARG A 152 -15.26 10.25 2.58
N PHE A 153 -16.50 9.82 2.34
CA PHE A 153 -16.94 8.45 2.64
C PHE A 153 -16.14 7.41 1.85
N LEU A 154 -15.97 7.63 0.54
CA LEU A 154 -15.20 6.72 -0.32
C LEU A 154 -13.72 6.70 0.05
N THR A 155 -13.15 7.83 0.48
CA THR A 155 -11.77 7.89 0.99
C THR A 155 -11.62 7.17 2.34
N ALA A 156 -12.64 7.19 3.20
CA ALA A 156 -12.58 6.54 4.50
C ALA A 156 -12.51 5.00 4.38
N VAL A 157 -13.09 4.40 3.35
CA VAL A 157 -13.10 2.95 3.12
C VAL A 157 -11.68 2.35 3.05
N PRO A 158 -10.78 2.77 2.13
CA PRO A 158 -9.41 2.25 2.10
C PRO A 158 -8.63 2.59 3.37
N VAL A 159 -8.81 3.80 3.93
CA VAL A 159 -8.16 4.21 5.19
C VAL A 159 -8.47 3.24 6.32
N LEU A 160 -9.74 2.92 6.54
CA LEU A 160 -10.17 1.99 7.60
C LEU A 160 -9.69 0.56 7.33
N SER A 161 -9.73 0.13 6.07
CA SER A 161 -9.29 -1.21 5.68
C SER A 161 -7.78 -1.42 5.89
N ILE A 162 -6.95 -0.46 5.46
CA ILE A 162 -5.51 -0.47 5.70
C ILE A 162 -5.22 -0.36 7.20
N THR A 163 -5.93 0.52 7.92
CA THR A 163 -5.78 0.65 9.37
C THR A 163 -6.02 -0.68 10.09
N LEU A 164 -7.10 -1.38 9.74
CA LEU A 164 -7.40 -2.68 10.32
C LEU A 164 -6.28 -3.69 10.05
N ALA A 165 -5.74 -3.73 8.83
CA ALA A 165 -4.65 -4.63 8.47
C ALA A 165 -3.36 -4.31 9.25
N GLU A 166 -2.98 -3.04 9.37
CA GLU A 166 -1.80 -2.59 10.11
C GLU A 166 -1.94 -2.84 11.63
N LEU A 167 -3.13 -2.67 12.20
CA LEU A 167 -3.40 -3.05 13.59
C LEU A 167 -3.34 -4.57 13.82
N LEU A 168 -3.69 -5.37 12.82
CA LEU A 168 -3.49 -6.83 12.87
C LEU A 168 -2.01 -7.20 12.82
N ILE A 169 -1.18 -6.49 12.06
CA ILE A 169 0.29 -6.64 12.09
C ILE A 169 0.81 -6.30 13.47
N PHE A 170 0.42 -5.15 14.01
CA PHE A 170 0.82 -4.70 15.35
C PHE A 170 0.45 -5.70 16.45
N SER A 171 -0.72 -6.34 16.35
CA SER A 171 -1.18 -7.36 17.30
C SER A 171 -0.62 -8.78 17.05
N GLY A 172 0.31 -8.94 16.10
CA GLY A 172 0.96 -10.21 15.78
C GLY A 172 0.13 -11.16 14.91
N ARG A 173 -1.04 -10.74 14.41
CA ARG A 173 -1.94 -11.55 13.56
C ARG A 173 -1.61 -11.42 12.07
N MET A 174 -0.36 -11.74 11.72
CA MET A 174 0.21 -11.51 10.38
C MET A 174 -0.60 -12.15 9.25
N GLY A 175 -1.07 -13.39 9.41
CA GLY A 175 -1.82 -14.10 8.37
C GLY A 175 -3.13 -13.39 7.99
N ALA A 176 -3.88 -12.93 8.99
CA ALA A 176 -5.12 -12.18 8.75
C ALA A 176 -4.82 -10.81 8.11
N ALA A 177 -3.77 -10.11 8.56
CA ALA A 177 -3.37 -8.83 8.00
C ALA A 177 -3.03 -8.93 6.49
N VAL A 178 -2.27 -9.95 6.10
CA VAL A 178 -1.92 -10.21 4.69
C VAL A 178 -3.18 -10.39 3.85
N TRP A 179 -4.13 -11.20 4.33
CA TRP A 179 -5.40 -11.38 3.65
C TRP A 179 -6.19 -10.09 3.51
N ILE A 180 -6.25 -9.24 4.55
CA ILE A 180 -6.91 -7.94 4.45
C ILE A 180 -6.22 -7.07 3.40
N HIS A 181 -4.88 -6.93 3.40
CA HIS A 181 -4.18 -6.15 2.37
C HIS A 181 -4.43 -6.67 0.95
N ILE A 182 -4.46 -7.99 0.75
CA ILE A 182 -4.80 -8.60 -0.55
C ILE A 182 -6.24 -8.25 -0.94
N CYS A 183 -7.20 -8.42 -0.04
CA CYS A 183 -8.61 -8.08 -0.29
C CYS A 183 -8.79 -6.59 -0.56
N THR A 184 -8.12 -5.70 0.20
CA THR A 184 -8.12 -4.25 -0.04
C THR A 184 -7.58 -3.94 -1.42
N LEU A 185 -6.45 -4.53 -1.81
CA LEU A 185 -5.84 -4.29 -3.12
C LEU A 185 -6.76 -4.75 -4.25
N ILE A 186 -7.32 -5.96 -4.18
CA ILE A 186 -8.29 -6.47 -5.17
C ILE A 186 -9.53 -5.57 -5.24
N ALA A 187 -10.09 -5.18 -4.09
CA ALA A 187 -11.27 -4.34 -4.04
C ALA A 187 -11.02 -2.96 -4.68
N LEU A 188 -9.86 -2.35 -4.42
CA LEU A 188 -9.48 -1.09 -5.04
C LEU A 188 -9.21 -1.24 -6.54
N SER A 189 -8.56 -2.32 -6.99
CA SER A 189 -8.35 -2.57 -8.42
C SER A 189 -9.67 -2.76 -9.19
N LEU A 190 -10.63 -3.49 -8.61
CA LEU A 190 -11.94 -3.75 -9.24
C LEU A 190 -12.94 -2.61 -9.10
N SER A 191 -12.68 -1.66 -8.20
CA SER A 191 -13.59 -0.53 -7.96
C SER A 191 -13.81 0.34 -9.21
N ASN A 192 -12.84 0.36 -10.14
CA ASN A 192 -12.91 1.09 -11.41
C ASN A 192 -14.03 0.59 -12.35
N ILE A 193 -14.57 -0.61 -12.10
CA ILE A 193 -15.70 -1.17 -12.87
C ILE A 193 -17.01 -0.51 -12.42
N VAL A 194 -17.12 -0.21 -11.13
CA VAL A 194 -18.36 0.26 -10.49
C VAL A 194 -18.39 1.78 -10.41
N LEU A 195 -17.27 2.38 -10.02
CA LEU A 195 -17.10 3.82 -9.95
C LEU A 195 -16.51 4.26 -11.28
N LYS A 196 -17.03 5.34 -11.86
CA LYS A 196 -16.55 5.90 -13.14
C LYS A 196 -15.94 7.29 -12.98
N ASP A 197 -15.82 7.74 -11.73
CA ASP A 197 -15.31 9.07 -11.42
C ASP A 197 -13.77 9.08 -11.47
N PRO A 198 -13.18 9.90 -12.35
CA PRO A 198 -11.73 9.93 -12.54
C PRO A 198 -10.96 10.43 -11.31
N GLU A 199 -11.55 11.28 -10.47
CA GLU A 199 -10.89 11.75 -9.24
C GLU A 199 -10.85 10.65 -8.18
N ILE A 200 -11.93 9.88 -8.04
CA ILE A 200 -11.96 8.73 -7.14
C ILE A 200 -10.96 7.65 -7.57
N HIS A 201 -10.84 7.39 -8.87
CA HIS A 201 -9.83 6.46 -9.40
C HIS A 201 -8.41 6.86 -9.00
N LYS A 202 -8.06 8.14 -9.13
CA LYS A 202 -6.72 8.62 -8.75
C LYS A 202 -6.45 8.44 -7.25
N ILE A 203 -7.45 8.68 -6.40
CA ILE A 203 -7.35 8.47 -4.95
C ILE A 203 -7.14 6.99 -4.64
N TYR A 204 -7.93 6.10 -5.25
CA TYR A 204 -7.81 4.67 -5.02
C TYR A 204 -6.49 4.10 -5.53
N GLN A 205 -6.01 4.56 -6.69
CA GLN A 205 -4.66 4.28 -7.17
C GLN A 205 -3.58 4.69 -6.17
N ALA A 206 -3.70 5.88 -5.59
CA ALA A 206 -2.79 6.32 -4.53
C ALA A 206 -2.83 5.40 -3.30
N PHE A 207 -4.03 5.00 -2.85
CA PHE A 207 -4.17 4.09 -1.70
C PHE A 207 -3.67 2.67 -1.98
N MET A 208 -3.75 2.17 -3.21
CA MET A 208 -3.24 0.84 -3.57
C MET A 208 -1.73 0.68 -3.31
N LEU A 209 -0.97 1.76 -3.37
CA LEU A 209 0.47 1.73 -3.12
C LEU A 209 0.83 1.28 -1.69
N LEU A 210 -0.03 1.52 -0.71
CA LEU A 210 0.20 1.15 0.70
C LEU A 210 0.12 -0.37 0.92
N PRO A 211 -0.98 -1.09 0.56
CA PRO A 211 -1.00 -2.54 0.65
C PRO A 211 0.04 -3.19 -0.27
N ILE A 212 0.37 -2.62 -1.44
CA ILE A 212 1.48 -3.11 -2.28
C ILE A 212 2.81 -3.03 -1.52
N LEU A 213 3.14 -1.86 -0.95
CA LEU A 213 4.34 -1.66 -0.12
C LEU A 213 4.39 -2.72 1.00
N ARG A 214 3.28 -2.93 1.72
CA ARG A 214 3.24 -3.92 2.79
C ARG A 214 3.43 -5.34 2.30
N LEU A 215 2.71 -5.75 1.24
CA LEU A 215 2.78 -7.10 0.72
C LEU A 215 4.16 -7.43 0.15
N ILE A 216 4.80 -6.48 -0.54
CA ILE A 216 6.19 -6.65 -1.00
C ILE A 216 7.13 -6.79 0.20
N ASN A 217 7.07 -5.87 1.17
CA ASN A 217 7.91 -5.91 2.37
C ASN A 217 7.76 -7.26 3.13
N LEU A 218 6.52 -7.74 3.29
CA LEU A 218 6.26 -9.04 3.93
C LEU A 218 6.63 -10.25 3.08
N SER A 219 6.84 -10.11 1.78
CA SER A 219 7.21 -11.22 0.90
C SER A 219 8.72 -11.37 0.71
N MET A 220 9.49 -10.33 1.03
CA MET A 220 10.94 -10.35 0.85
C MET A 220 11.64 -11.20 1.94
N PRO A 221 12.65 -11.99 1.54
CA PRO A 221 13.50 -12.70 2.47
C PRO A 221 14.39 -11.70 3.23
N ILE A 222 14.72 -12.04 4.47
CA ILE A 222 15.69 -11.29 5.26
C ILE A 222 17.07 -11.82 4.89
N PHE A 223 17.91 -10.98 4.29
CA PHE A 223 19.31 -11.32 4.01
C PHE A 223 20.14 -11.07 5.28
N TYR A 224 20.53 -12.13 5.99
CA TYR A 224 21.21 -12.03 7.28
C TYR A 224 22.61 -11.39 7.18
N ASP A 225 23.34 -11.66 6.10
CA ASP A 225 24.70 -11.12 5.92
C ASP A 225 24.73 -9.73 5.25
N THR A 226 23.62 -9.32 4.62
CA THR A 226 23.51 -8.07 3.85
C THR A 226 22.13 -7.42 3.97
N THR A 227 21.67 -7.19 5.19
CA THR A 227 20.31 -6.66 5.48
C THR A 227 20.01 -5.34 4.77
N LEU A 228 21.03 -4.52 4.50
CA LEU A 228 20.88 -3.29 3.69
C LEU A 228 20.30 -3.57 2.29
N TYR A 229 20.67 -4.68 1.64
CA TYR A 229 20.18 -4.98 0.29
C TYR A 229 18.74 -5.48 0.25
N THR A 230 18.18 -5.94 1.38
CA THR A 230 16.75 -6.24 1.48
C THR A 230 15.92 -5.01 1.04
N PHE A 231 16.34 -3.79 1.39
CA PHE A 231 15.66 -2.57 0.98
C PHE A 231 15.68 -2.35 -0.55
N ILE A 232 16.77 -2.69 -1.23
CA ILE A 232 16.80 -2.62 -2.70
C ILE A 232 15.75 -3.56 -3.29
N PHE A 233 15.64 -4.78 -2.76
CA PHE A 233 14.66 -5.76 -3.22
C PHE A 233 13.23 -5.42 -2.82
N ILE A 234 12.99 -4.63 -1.78
CA ILE A 234 11.65 -4.12 -1.44
C ILE A 234 11.29 -2.95 -2.36
N TYR A 235 12.09 -1.89 -2.36
CA TYR A 235 11.74 -0.62 -2.99
C TYR A 235 11.99 -0.62 -4.50
N GLY A 236 12.89 -1.44 -5.02
CA GLY A 236 13.12 -1.61 -6.46
C GLY A 236 11.86 -2.11 -7.19
N PRO A 237 11.30 -3.28 -6.81
CA PRO A 237 10.02 -3.76 -7.35
C PRO A 237 8.86 -2.82 -7.06
N LEU A 238 8.81 -2.18 -5.88
CA LEU A 238 7.78 -1.19 -5.54
C LEU A 238 7.83 0.06 -6.43
N ALA A 239 9.00 0.42 -6.98
CA ALA A 239 9.11 1.54 -7.91
C ALA A 239 8.30 1.31 -9.20
N ILE A 240 8.10 0.05 -9.63
CA ILE A 240 7.34 -0.29 -10.84
C ILE A 240 5.88 0.22 -10.77
N PRO A 241 5.05 -0.19 -9.79
CA PRO A 241 3.68 0.31 -9.68
C PRO A 241 3.61 1.81 -9.41
N VAL A 242 4.59 2.39 -8.72
CA VAL A 242 4.68 3.84 -8.51
C VAL A 242 4.86 4.58 -9.84
N VAL A 243 5.84 4.18 -10.66
CA VAL A 243 6.08 4.75 -11.98
C VAL A 243 4.88 4.55 -12.90
N VAL A 244 4.28 3.37 -12.88
CA VAL A 244 3.04 3.06 -13.61
C VAL A 244 1.93 4.04 -13.29
N ILE A 245 1.67 4.30 -12.00
CA ILE A 245 0.61 5.22 -11.58
C ILE A 245 0.93 6.65 -11.99
N VAL A 246 2.18 7.10 -11.84
CA VAL A 246 2.62 8.42 -12.27
C VAL A 246 2.40 8.64 -13.77
N LEU A 247 2.78 7.66 -14.59
CA LEU A 247 2.60 7.71 -16.04
C LEU A 247 1.11 7.67 -16.43
N HIS A 248 0.31 6.82 -15.79
CA HIS A 248 -1.11 6.66 -16.08
C HIS A 248 -1.92 7.90 -15.68
N GLN A 249 -1.63 8.49 -14.51
CA GLN A 249 -2.29 9.71 -14.05
C GLN A 249 -1.80 10.98 -14.77
N ARG A 250 -0.76 10.86 -15.60
CA ARG A 250 -0.14 11.95 -16.38
C ARG A 250 0.25 13.14 -15.51
N ASP A 251 0.83 12.84 -14.35
CA ASP A 251 1.22 13.87 -13.41
C ASP A 251 2.33 14.78 -13.96
N SER A 252 2.15 16.08 -13.80
CA SER A 252 3.23 17.01 -14.10
C SER A 252 4.31 16.92 -13.02
N LEU A 253 5.58 17.05 -13.43
CA LEU A 253 6.71 17.06 -12.50
C LEU A 253 6.55 18.12 -11.39
N GLU A 254 5.93 19.26 -11.71
CA GLU A 254 5.64 20.32 -10.75
C GLU A 254 4.58 19.92 -9.72
N GLN A 255 3.52 19.21 -10.12
CA GLN A 255 2.51 18.69 -9.18
C GLN A 255 3.13 17.69 -8.20
N MET A 256 4.04 16.85 -8.70
CA MET A 256 4.81 15.89 -7.91
C MET A 256 5.88 16.56 -7.03
N GLY A 257 6.15 17.84 -7.22
CA GLY A 257 7.20 18.57 -6.51
C GLY A 257 8.62 18.24 -6.98
N ILE A 258 8.78 17.64 -8.15
CA ILE A 258 10.08 17.43 -8.77
C ILE A 258 10.57 18.79 -9.28
N THR A 259 11.39 19.45 -8.47
CA THR A 259 11.93 20.78 -8.77
C THR A 259 13.37 20.91 -8.28
N LEU A 260 14.18 21.61 -9.05
CA LEU A 260 15.55 21.98 -8.67
C LEU A 260 15.62 23.38 -8.02
N LYS A 261 14.49 24.07 -7.87
CA LYS A 261 14.41 25.37 -7.22
C LYS A 261 14.85 25.24 -5.75
N HIS A 262 15.84 26.03 -5.35
CA HIS A 262 16.39 26.03 -3.99
C HIS A 262 16.90 24.66 -3.52
N VAL A 263 17.28 23.76 -4.43
CA VAL A 263 17.69 22.40 -4.04
C VAL A 263 18.92 22.41 -3.14
N VAL A 264 19.93 23.24 -3.45
CA VAL A 264 21.19 23.32 -2.70
C VAL A 264 20.97 23.66 -1.21
N PRO A 265 20.31 24.77 -0.83
CA PRO A 265 20.09 25.06 0.59
C PRO A 265 19.25 23.98 1.28
N TYR A 266 18.29 23.36 0.58
CA TYR A 266 17.51 22.25 1.13
C TYR A 266 18.33 20.99 1.36
N MET A 267 19.34 20.69 0.52
CA MET A 267 20.26 19.58 0.75
C MET A 267 21.18 19.83 1.95
N PHE A 268 21.59 21.06 2.20
CA PHE A 268 22.36 21.38 3.41
C PHE A 268 21.49 21.32 4.66
N LEU A 269 20.23 21.75 4.56
CA LEU A 269 19.29 21.74 5.68
C LEU A 269 18.81 20.33 6.06
N SER A 270 18.74 19.41 5.10
CA SER A 270 18.25 18.04 5.31
C SER A 270 19.14 17.23 6.25
N VAL A 271 20.45 17.47 6.29
CA VAL A 271 21.39 16.74 7.15
C VAL A 271 21.16 17.02 8.64
N PRO A 272 21.22 18.27 9.14
CA PRO A 272 21.00 18.54 10.56
C PRO A 272 19.55 18.23 11.00
N LEU A 273 18.55 18.50 10.14
CA LEU A 273 17.16 18.10 10.44
C LEU A 273 17.02 16.57 10.49
N GLY A 274 17.63 15.87 9.55
CA GLY A 274 17.64 14.41 9.49
C GLY A 274 18.28 13.81 10.74
N PHE A 275 19.36 14.41 11.26
CA PHE A 275 19.96 13.99 12.52
C PHE A 275 19.00 14.15 13.69
N VAL A 276 18.36 15.32 13.85
CA VAL A 276 17.44 15.58 14.96
C VAL A 276 16.25 14.63 14.93
N ILE A 277 15.64 14.45 13.74
CA ILE A 277 14.50 13.55 13.57
C ILE A 277 14.91 12.09 13.75
N GLY A 278 16.02 11.66 13.15
CA GLY A 278 16.55 10.30 13.28
C GLY A 278 17.00 9.97 14.70
N LEU A 279 17.48 10.95 15.45
CA LEU A 279 17.77 10.77 16.88
C LEU A 279 16.50 10.53 17.68
N GLY A 280 15.44 11.31 17.44
CA GLY A 280 14.16 11.07 18.11
C GLY A 280 13.57 9.69 17.80
N GLU A 281 13.69 9.23 16.55
CA GLU A 281 13.26 7.89 16.13
C GLU A 281 14.15 6.79 16.71
N TYR A 282 15.46 7.02 16.81
CA TYR A 282 16.34 6.04 17.44
C TYR A 282 15.94 5.79 18.91
N LEU A 283 15.43 6.81 19.59
CA LEU A 283 14.95 6.70 20.97
C LEU A 283 13.62 5.94 21.11
N THR A 284 12.83 5.77 20.04
CA THR A 284 11.57 5.02 20.07
C THR A 284 11.80 3.51 19.86
N ILE A 285 12.69 3.14 18.94
CA ILE A 285 12.87 1.74 18.50
C ILE A 285 14.24 1.13 18.78
N LYS A 286 15.27 1.93 19.13
CA LYS A 286 16.65 1.48 19.42
C LYS A 286 17.16 0.46 18.41
N THR A 287 17.21 0.88 17.15
CA THR A 287 17.58 0.05 15.99
C THR A 287 18.99 -0.53 16.09
N GLY A 288 19.20 -1.67 15.44
CA GLY A 288 20.53 -2.17 15.12
C GLY A 288 21.15 -1.45 13.92
N TYR A 289 22.44 -1.68 13.68
CA TYR A 289 23.12 -1.18 12.50
C TYR A 289 22.83 -2.02 11.25
N LEU A 290 22.60 -1.36 10.11
CA LEU A 290 22.43 -2.01 8.80
C LEU A 290 23.74 -2.17 8.01
N ILE A 291 24.79 -1.47 8.42
CA ILE A 291 26.13 -1.57 7.86
C ILE A 291 27.11 -2.07 8.93
N PRO A 292 28.18 -2.80 8.56
CA PRO A 292 29.08 -3.41 9.56
C PRO A 292 30.02 -2.41 10.24
N ASP A 293 30.32 -1.29 9.58
CA ASP A 293 31.19 -0.22 10.08
C ASP A 293 30.87 1.11 9.39
N LEU A 294 31.46 2.20 9.89
CA LEU A 294 31.31 3.55 9.35
C LEU A 294 32.37 3.90 8.29
N THR A 295 32.98 2.92 7.62
CA THR A 295 33.91 3.21 6.51
C THR A 295 33.19 3.95 5.39
N PHE A 296 33.96 4.73 4.61
CA PHE A 296 33.42 5.52 3.51
C PHE A 296 32.57 4.69 2.54
N THR A 297 33.02 3.48 2.17
CA THR A 297 32.31 2.59 1.25
C THR A 297 30.95 2.16 1.80
N ASN A 298 30.88 1.79 3.07
CA ASN A 298 29.63 1.33 3.69
C ASN A 298 28.66 2.49 3.94
N MET A 299 29.17 3.63 4.39
CA MET A 299 28.38 4.87 4.50
C MET A 299 27.82 5.32 3.15
N PHE A 300 28.62 5.26 2.09
CA PHE A 300 28.18 5.61 0.75
C PHE A 300 27.05 4.69 0.28
N LYS A 301 27.19 3.36 0.45
CA LYS A 301 26.12 2.39 0.15
C LYS A 301 24.85 2.69 0.94
N LEU A 302 24.97 2.96 2.24
CA LEU A 302 23.84 3.28 3.10
C LEU A 302 23.09 4.53 2.61
N ILE A 303 23.82 5.61 2.31
CA ILE A 303 23.23 6.86 1.80
C ILE A 303 22.50 6.60 0.49
N ILE A 304 23.10 5.86 -0.45
CA ILE A 304 22.46 5.56 -1.72
C ILE A 304 21.14 4.80 -1.51
N VAL A 305 21.16 3.74 -0.69
CA VAL A 305 19.95 2.93 -0.44
C VAL A 305 18.90 3.74 0.31
N MET A 306 19.26 4.44 1.38
CA MET A 306 18.30 5.13 2.22
C MET A 306 17.71 6.38 1.56
N VAL A 307 18.48 7.10 0.74
CA VAL A 307 17.97 8.29 0.03
C VAL A 307 17.21 7.91 -1.23
N PHE A 308 17.78 7.08 -2.10
CA PHE A 308 17.20 6.85 -3.44
C PHE A 308 16.24 5.68 -3.54
N PHE A 309 16.32 4.70 -2.63
CA PHE A 309 15.37 3.59 -2.60
C PHE A 309 14.30 3.84 -1.53
N VAL A 310 14.68 4.01 -0.27
CA VAL A 310 13.70 4.16 0.82
C VAL A 310 13.05 5.54 0.78
N GLY A 311 13.81 6.60 1.08
CA GLY A 311 13.29 7.96 1.24
C GLY A 311 12.60 8.47 -0.03
N LEU A 312 13.19 8.28 -1.21
CA LEU A 312 12.59 8.74 -2.46
C LEU A 312 11.26 8.04 -2.75
N ILE A 313 11.20 6.70 -2.70
CA ILE A 313 10.00 5.96 -3.09
C ILE A 313 8.87 6.20 -2.07
N GLU A 314 9.19 6.24 -0.78
CA GLU A 314 8.17 6.54 0.23
C GLU A 314 7.63 7.96 0.10
N GLU A 315 8.48 8.96 -0.03
CA GLU A 315 7.99 10.34 -0.16
C GLU A 315 7.26 10.57 -1.50
N LEU A 316 7.61 9.83 -2.55
CA LEU A 316 6.85 9.80 -3.79
C LEU A 316 5.44 9.22 -3.58
N ILE A 317 5.31 8.11 -2.86
CA ILE A 317 4.01 7.49 -2.52
C ILE A 317 3.18 8.42 -1.63
N PHE A 318 3.74 8.87 -0.50
CA PHE A 318 2.98 9.57 0.54
C PHE A 318 2.76 11.04 0.22
N ARG A 319 3.75 11.76 -0.32
CA ARG A 319 3.66 13.22 -0.55
C ARG A 319 3.22 13.54 -1.96
N SER A 320 3.99 13.08 -2.93
CA SER A 320 3.76 13.46 -4.32
C SER A 320 2.45 12.90 -4.84
N ILE A 321 2.15 11.63 -4.54
CA ILE A 321 0.93 10.95 -4.99
C ILE A 321 -0.20 11.13 -3.95
N LEU A 322 -0.15 10.46 -2.80
CA LEU A 322 -1.28 10.37 -1.87
C LEU A 322 -1.70 11.73 -1.30
N GLN A 323 -0.77 12.52 -0.74
CA GLN A 323 -1.09 13.83 -0.18
C GLN A 323 -1.62 14.81 -1.24
N THR A 324 -1.06 14.80 -2.44
CA THR A 324 -1.53 15.68 -3.53
C THR A 324 -2.95 15.30 -3.97
N ARG A 325 -3.25 14.00 -4.13
CA ARG A 325 -4.60 13.53 -4.49
C ARG A 325 -5.63 13.87 -3.43
N LEU A 326 -5.33 13.56 -2.18
CA LEU A 326 -6.22 13.90 -1.07
C LEU A 326 -6.37 15.41 -0.90
N LYS A 327 -5.33 16.21 -1.15
CA LYS A 327 -5.44 17.67 -1.09
C LYS A 327 -6.41 18.21 -2.12
N ASN A 328 -6.34 17.72 -3.35
CA ASN A 328 -7.22 18.17 -4.44
C ASN A 328 -8.68 17.75 -4.20
N ALA A 329 -8.87 16.61 -3.55
CA ALA A 329 -10.19 16.04 -3.25
C ALA A 329 -10.84 16.64 -1.99
N LEU A 330 -10.12 16.65 -0.88
CA LEU A 330 -10.65 16.92 0.47
C LEU A 330 -10.12 18.23 1.08
N GLY A 331 -9.11 18.84 0.45
CA GLY A 331 -8.41 19.99 0.99
C GLY A 331 -7.18 19.63 1.81
N MET A 332 -6.38 20.64 2.11
CA MET A 332 -5.01 20.46 2.61
C MET A 332 -4.95 19.81 4.00
N TRP A 333 -5.79 20.22 4.94
CA TRP A 333 -5.73 19.71 6.31
C TRP A 333 -6.17 18.26 6.43
N GLU A 334 -7.25 17.87 5.74
CA GLU A 334 -7.69 16.47 5.70
C GLU A 334 -6.62 15.59 5.05
N ALA A 335 -6.04 16.03 3.93
CA ALA A 335 -4.95 15.32 3.27
C ALA A 335 -3.72 15.14 4.17
N LEU A 336 -3.32 16.19 4.88
CA LEU A 336 -2.18 16.15 5.78
C LEU A 336 -2.43 15.18 6.94
N LEU A 337 -3.58 15.25 7.59
CA LEU A 337 -3.92 14.36 8.70
C LEU A 337 -3.99 12.90 8.26
N ILE A 338 -4.68 12.61 7.15
CA ILE A 338 -4.82 11.24 6.64
C ILE A 338 -3.46 10.66 6.25
N THR A 339 -2.64 11.40 5.49
CA THR A 339 -1.33 10.91 5.04
C THR A 339 -0.35 10.70 6.19
N SER A 340 -0.36 11.60 7.18
CA SER A 340 0.49 11.48 8.37
C SER A 340 0.08 10.28 9.21
N PHE A 341 -1.23 10.08 9.41
CA PHE A 341 -1.75 8.91 10.12
C PHE A 341 -1.41 7.61 9.40
N MET A 342 -1.59 7.53 8.08
CA MET A 342 -1.20 6.36 7.28
C MET A 342 0.30 6.11 7.33
N PHE A 343 1.14 7.15 7.23
CA PHE A 343 2.59 7.02 7.31
C PHE A 343 3.03 6.40 8.65
N GLY A 344 2.46 6.88 9.76
CA GLY A 344 2.71 6.30 11.08
C GLY A 344 2.25 4.84 11.20
N LEU A 345 1.05 4.52 10.71
CA LEU A 345 0.56 3.14 10.74
C LEU A 345 1.42 2.18 9.92
N MET A 346 2.01 2.64 8.81
CA MET A 346 2.93 1.81 8.02
C MET A 346 4.24 1.47 8.75
N HIS A 347 4.48 2.05 9.93
CA HIS A 347 5.56 1.66 10.84
C HIS A 347 5.10 0.64 11.92
N SER A 348 3.86 0.14 11.85
CA SER A 348 3.33 -0.87 12.79
C SER A 348 4.18 -2.14 12.90
N GLY A 349 4.95 -2.45 11.85
CA GLY A 349 5.86 -3.60 11.79
C GLY A 349 6.98 -3.59 12.83
N TYR A 350 7.32 -2.42 13.40
CA TYR A 350 8.28 -2.32 14.51
C TYR A 350 7.70 -2.74 15.87
N GLY A 351 6.37 -2.87 15.97
CA GLY A 351 5.69 -3.42 17.15
C GLY A 351 5.61 -2.49 18.36
N THR A 352 5.98 -1.21 18.22
CA THR A 352 5.85 -0.21 19.31
C THR A 352 4.88 0.90 18.93
N ILE A 353 4.01 1.28 19.88
CA ILE A 353 3.05 2.37 19.67
C ILE A 353 3.75 3.73 19.60
N GLN A 354 4.88 3.89 20.32
CA GLN A 354 5.68 5.11 20.27
C GLN A 354 6.19 5.38 18.86
N GLU A 355 6.57 4.33 18.14
CA GLU A 355 7.04 4.44 16.77
C GLU A 355 5.94 4.92 15.82
N ILE A 356 4.76 4.31 15.89
CA ILE A 356 3.60 4.69 15.07
C ILE A 356 3.25 6.18 15.31
N LEU A 357 3.24 6.62 16.56
CA LEU A 357 2.93 8.00 16.91
C LEU A 357 4.03 8.96 16.47
N TYR A 358 5.30 8.60 16.67
CA TYR A 358 6.44 9.43 16.33
C TYR A 358 6.57 9.61 14.82
N THR A 359 6.57 8.52 14.06
CA THR A 359 6.63 8.55 12.59
C THR A 359 5.39 9.22 12.00
N GLY A 360 4.21 9.05 12.60
CA GLY A 360 3.02 9.83 12.23
C GLY A 360 3.20 11.34 12.42
N PHE A 361 3.79 11.77 13.54
CA PHE A 361 4.12 13.18 13.80
C PHE A 361 5.19 13.71 12.84
N VAL A 362 6.25 12.94 12.60
CA VAL A 362 7.28 13.27 11.59
C VAL A 362 6.66 13.36 10.20
N GLY A 363 5.75 12.46 9.86
CA GLY A 363 4.99 12.49 8.62
C GLY A 363 4.15 13.76 8.46
N PHE A 364 3.61 14.30 9.55
CA PHE A 364 2.93 15.60 9.57
C PHE A 364 3.90 16.76 9.31
N ILE A 365 5.06 16.77 9.96
CA ILE A 365 6.09 17.79 9.73
C ILE A 365 6.56 17.77 8.28
N MET A 366 6.93 16.60 7.77
CA MET A 366 7.40 16.42 6.39
C MET A 366 6.30 16.74 5.37
N GLY A 367 5.05 16.36 5.66
CA GLY A 367 3.90 16.71 4.83
C GLY A 367 3.65 18.22 4.75
N LEU A 368 3.80 18.94 5.86
CA LEU A 368 3.69 20.40 5.90
C LEU A 368 4.88 21.07 5.17
N ALA A 369 6.08 20.55 5.36
CA ALA A 369 7.28 21.00 4.66
C ALA A 369 7.14 20.80 3.14
N PHE A 370 6.67 19.65 2.68
CA PHE A 370 6.35 19.39 1.27
C PHE A 370 5.29 20.35 0.74
N TYR A 371 4.23 20.62 1.50
CA TYR A 371 3.20 21.56 1.08
C TYR A 371 3.74 22.99 0.88
N LYS A 372 4.62 23.46 1.78
CA LYS A 372 5.23 24.80 1.71
C LYS A 372 6.29 24.92 0.62
N THR A 373 7.14 23.90 0.49
CA THR A 373 8.31 23.96 -0.40
C THR A 373 8.03 23.43 -1.80
N LYS A 374 7.03 22.55 -1.94
CA LYS A 374 6.76 21.76 -3.17
C LYS A 374 8.03 21.13 -3.76
N SER A 375 8.93 20.65 -2.89
CA SER A 375 10.19 20.02 -3.28
C SER A 375 10.25 18.58 -2.77
N LEU A 376 10.02 17.63 -3.68
CA LEU A 376 10.24 16.20 -3.43
C LEU A 376 11.73 15.90 -3.15
N PRO A 377 12.71 16.45 -3.90
CA PRO A 377 14.12 16.18 -3.60
C PRO A 377 14.49 16.56 -2.17
N PHE A 378 14.02 17.71 -1.67
CA PHE A 378 14.25 18.12 -0.28
C PHE A 378 13.76 17.07 0.71
N ILE A 379 12.50 16.66 0.60
CA ILE A 379 11.87 15.76 1.56
C ILE A 379 12.43 14.33 1.44
N ALA A 380 12.71 13.86 0.23
CA ALA A 380 13.34 12.56 -0.01
C ALA A 380 14.75 12.49 0.60
N VAL A 381 15.56 13.53 0.44
CA VAL A 381 16.90 13.58 1.04
C VAL A 381 16.81 13.74 2.56
N LEU A 382 15.90 14.57 3.06
CA LEU A 382 15.64 14.67 4.51
C LEU A 382 15.30 13.31 5.12
N HIS A 383 14.30 12.62 4.57
CA HIS A 383 13.92 11.29 5.04
C HIS A 383 15.07 10.28 4.87
N GLY A 384 15.78 10.31 3.74
CA GLY A 384 16.95 9.46 3.55
C GLY A 384 18.03 9.67 4.62
N PHE A 385 18.31 10.92 5.02
CA PHE A 385 19.23 11.21 6.11
C PHE A 385 18.70 10.78 7.48
N VAL A 386 17.39 10.91 7.75
CA VAL A 386 16.76 10.32 8.95
C VAL A 386 17.16 8.85 9.06
N ASN A 387 16.98 8.08 7.98
CA ASN A 387 17.32 6.66 7.93
C ASN A 387 18.84 6.39 8.01
N VAL A 388 19.69 7.23 7.42
CA VAL A 388 21.15 7.11 7.53
C VAL A 388 21.60 7.27 8.99
N PHE A 389 21.04 8.24 9.72
CA PHE A 389 21.35 8.42 11.13
C PHE A 389 20.78 7.28 11.97
N LEU A 390 19.51 6.94 11.76
CA LEU A 390 18.77 5.91 12.49
C LEU A 390 19.38 4.51 12.37
N PHE A 391 19.76 4.09 11.16
CA PHE A 391 20.24 2.72 10.90
C PHE A 391 21.74 2.58 10.68
N GLY A 392 22.46 3.71 10.57
CA GLY A 392 23.91 3.74 10.37
C GLY A 392 24.62 4.30 11.58
N ILE A 393 24.54 5.62 11.75
CA ILE A 393 25.43 6.35 12.65
C ILE A 393 25.09 6.14 14.13
N LEU A 394 23.83 6.35 14.51
CA LEU A 394 23.39 6.32 15.91
C LEU A 394 23.59 4.93 16.56
N PRO A 395 23.23 3.80 15.92
CA PRO A 395 23.49 2.49 16.49
C PRO A 395 24.97 2.19 16.73
N HIS A 396 25.88 2.70 15.89
CA HIS A 396 27.33 2.51 16.09
C HIS A 396 27.91 3.40 17.19
N GLN A 397 27.38 4.61 17.37
CA GLN A 397 27.95 5.58 18.32
C GLN A 397 27.34 5.46 19.72
N LEU A 398 26.03 5.26 19.82
CA LEU A 398 25.32 5.24 21.11
C LEU A 398 25.36 3.86 21.78
N SER A 399 25.51 2.77 21.02
CA SER A 399 25.74 1.44 21.62
C SER A 399 27.08 1.34 22.37
N LEU A 400 28.00 2.27 22.11
CA LEU A 400 29.31 2.36 22.78
C LEU A 400 29.28 3.21 24.06
N TRP A 401 28.17 3.91 24.36
CA TRP A 401 28.08 4.75 25.55
C TRP A 401 27.39 3.99 26.70
N PRO A 402 28.09 3.72 27.83
CA PRO A 402 27.47 3.08 28.98
C PRO A 402 26.52 4.08 29.66
N GLY A 403 25.26 4.04 29.25
CA GLY A 403 24.21 4.97 29.71
C GLY A 403 22.93 4.95 28.88
N PHE A 404 22.92 4.30 27.70
CA PHE A 404 21.77 4.19 26.80
C PHE A 404 21.45 2.76 26.36
#